data_AF-A0A7H8PT61-F1
#
_entry.id   AF-A0A7H8PT61-F1
#
_cell.length_a   1.000
_cell.length_b   1.000
_cell.length_c   1.000
_cell.angle_alpha   90.00
_cell.angle_beta   90.00
_cell.angle_gamma   90.00
#
_symmetry.space_group_name_H-M   'P 1'
#
loop_
_entity.id
_entity.type
_entity.pdbx_description
1 polymer ?
#
loop_
_entity_poly.entity_id
_entity_poly.type
_entity_poly.pdbx_seq_one_letter_code
_entity_poly.pdbx_strand_id
1 'polypeptide(L)' 'MIYTYKYIVVNNTPNGRIKAGKGTLEELEKVIPIEILSVLQLFQNDEGPLELKINTDDETYEINKI' A
#
# COMPACT_ATOMS: atom_id res chain seq x y z
N MET A 1 2.81 10.32 -14.99
CA MET A 1 3.24 8.94 -15.29
C MET A 1 2.43 7.99 -14.40
N ILE A 2 2.12 6.79 -14.89
CA ILE A 2 1.41 5.77 -14.08
C ILE A 2 2.47 4.88 -13.45
N TYR A 3 2.50 4.82 -12.12
CA TYR A 3 3.42 3.96 -11.36
C TYR A 3 2.70 2.70 -10.91
N THR A 4 3.47 1.60 -10.84
CA THR A 4 2.98 0.35 -10.27
C THR A 4 3.48 0.24 -8.83
N TYR A 5 2.63 -0.27 -7.95
CA TYR A 5 2.95 -0.50 -6.55
C TYR A 5 2.84 -1.99 -6.24
N LYS A 6 3.77 -2.53 -5.47
CA LYS A 6 3.63 -3.81 -4.76
C LYS A 6 3.05 -3.51 -3.38
N TYR A 7 2.13 -4.34 -2.92
CA TYR A 7 1.59 -4.21 -1.57
C TYR A 7 1.52 -5.56 -0.85
N ILE A 8 1.67 -5.52 0.47
CA ILE A 8 1.40 -6.60 1.41
C ILE A 8 0.56 -6.01 2.55
N VAL A 9 -0.59 -6.61 2.81
CA VAL A 9 -1.46 -6.31 3.95
C VAL A 9 -1.47 -7.53 4.86
N VAL A 10 -1.02 -7.35 6.09
CA VAL A 10 -1.03 -8.38 7.13
C VAL A 10 -2.08 -7.98 8.15
N ASN A 11 -3.13 -8.78 8.29
CA ASN A 11 -4.08 -8.60 9.39
C ASN A 11 -3.53 -9.33 10.63
N ASN A 12 -3.40 -8.60 11.74
CA ASN A 12 -2.76 -9.04 12.98
C ASN A 12 -3.75 -9.66 13.98
N THR A 13 -5.02 -9.83 13.60
CA THR A 13 -6.01 -10.52 14.43
C THR A 13 -5.71 -12.03 14.50
N PRO A 14 -6.28 -12.77 15.46
CA PRO A 14 -6.04 -14.23 15.60
C PRO A 14 -6.40 -15.07 14.36
N ASN A 15 -7.27 -14.57 13.50
CA ASN A 15 -7.63 -15.18 12.20
C ASN A 15 -7.07 -14.40 11.00
N GLY A 16 -6.00 -13.65 11.26
CA GLY A 16 -5.33 -12.76 10.34
C GLY A 16 -5.02 -13.41 9.00
N ARG A 17 -5.29 -12.68 7.92
CA ARG A 17 -4.95 -13.07 6.55
C ARG A 17 -3.86 -12.15 6.02
N ILE A 18 -2.98 -12.72 5.21
CA ILE A 18 -2.03 -11.97 4.40
C ILE A 18 -2.64 -11.80 3.01
N LYS A 19 -2.73 -10.56 2.54
CA LYS A 19 -3.09 -10.22 1.16
C LYS A 19 -1.90 -9.54 0.51
N ALA A 20 -1.45 -10.05 -0.62
CA ALA A 20 -0.36 -9.44 -1.37
C ALA A 20 -0.75 -9.29 -2.84
N GLY A 21 -0.19 -8.29 -3.50
CA GLY A 21 -0.48 -8.02 -4.90
C GLY A 21 0.36 -6.89 -5.47
N LYS A 22 0.02 -6.52 -6.70
CA LYS A 22 0.58 -5.36 -7.38
C LYS A 22 -0.50 -4.67 -8.20
N GLY A 23 -0.40 -3.36 -8.37
CA GLY A 23 -1.33 -2.60 -9.19
C GLY A 23 -1.01 -1.11 -9.25
N THR A 24 -1.78 -0.38 -10.04
CA THR A 24 -1.79 1.09 -10.04
C THR A 24 -2.48 1.62 -8.78
N LEU A 25 -2.35 2.91 -8.52
CA LEU A 25 -2.99 3.57 -7.38
C LEU A 25 -4.52 3.35 -7.38
N GLU A 26 -5.15 3.37 -8.55
CA GLU A 26 -6.58 3.10 -8.77
C GLU A 26 -6.95 1.63 -8.48
N GLU A 27 -6.05 0.68 -8.75
CA GLU A 27 -6.26 -0.72 -8.38
C GLU A 27 -6.12 -0.95 -6.86
N LEU A 28 -5.22 -0.20 -6.22
CA LEU A 28 -5.00 -0.27 -4.77
C LEU A 28 -6.21 0.28 -3.97
N GLU A 29 -7.06 1.14 -4.55
CA GLU A 29 -8.30 1.65 -3.90
C GLU A 29 -9.24 0.56 -3.40
N LYS A 30 -9.18 -0.65 -3.98
CA LYS A 30 -10.03 -1.78 -3.60
C LYS A 30 -9.54 -2.53 -2.35
N VAL A 31 -8.30 -2.27 -1.92
CA VAL A 31 -7.60 -3.09 -0.92
C VAL A 31 -6.86 -2.29 0.13
N ILE A 32 -6.49 -1.04 -0.16
CA ILE A 32 -5.75 -0.15 0.73
C ILE A 32 -6.66 1.01 1.18
N PRO A 33 -6.66 1.40 2.46
CA PRO A 33 -7.39 2.56 2.95
C PRO A 33 -7.00 3.86 2.27
N ILE A 34 -7.97 4.77 2.11
CA ILE A 34 -7.81 6.03 1.37
C ILE A 34 -6.77 6.96 1.99
N GLU A 35 -6.56 6.87 3.30
CA GLU A 35 -5.55 7.62 4.04
C GLU A 35 -4.14 7.26 3.56
N ILE A 36 -3.86 5.97 3.36
CA ILE A 36 -2.58 5.48 2.85
C ILE A 36 -2.42 5.88 1.39
N LEU A 37 -3.49 5.77 0.59
CA LEU A 37 -3.48 6.17 -0.82
C LEU A 37 -3.17 7.66 -0.99
N SER A 38 -3.71 8.50 -0.10
CA SER A 38 -3.44 9.94 -0.10
C SER A 38 -1.95 10.21 0.10
N VAL A 39 -1.27 9.44 0.97
CA VAL A 39 0.19 9.51 1.12
C VAL A 39 0.89 9.11 -0.17
N LEU A 40 0.51 8.00 -0.80
CA LEU A 40 1.12 7.56 -2.07
C LEU A 40 0.95 8.59 -3.20
N GLN A 41 -0.19 9.28 -3.26
CA GLN A 41 -0.44 10.33 -4.26
C GLN A 41 0.51 11.52 -4.09
N LEU A 42 0.86 11.90 -2.86
CA LEU A 42 1.81 12.99 -2.59
C LEU A 42 3.20 12.68 -3.17
N PHE A 43 3.64 11.42 -3.09
CA PHE A 43 4.93 10.95 -3.58
C PHE A 43 4.86 10.35 -5.00
N GLN A 44 3.72 10.50 -5.68
CA GLN A 44 3.55 9.92 -7.01
C GLN A 44 4.54 10.53 -8.00
N ASN A 45 4.78 11.84 -7.92
CA ASN A 45 5.67 12.54 -8.86
C ASN A 45 7.15 12.54 -8.47
N ASP A 46 7.49 11.98 -7.29
CA ASP A 46 8.89 11.90 -6.86
C ASP A 46 9.65 10.86 -7.69
N GLU A 47 10.84 11.24 -8.13
CA GLU A 47 11.77 10.36 -8.83
C GLU A 47 12.45 9.44 -7.80
N GLY A 48 12.14 8.14 -7.86
CA GLY A 48 12.77 7.12 -7.04
C GLY A 48 11.80 6.09 -6.46
N PRO A 49 12.35 5.04 -5.84
CA PRO A 49 11.55 4.06 -5.11
C PRO A 49 10.96 4.71 -3.86
N LEU A 50 9.70 4.37 -3.57
CA LEU A 50 9.02 4.73 -2.34
C LEU A 50 8.71 3.44 -1.60
N GLU A 51 9.19 3.34 -0.36
CA GLU A 51 8.86 2.25 0.55
C GLU A 51 8.04 2.83 1.71
N LEU A 52 6.84 2.29 1.91
CA LEU A 52 5.92 2.71 2.95
C LEU A 52 5.60 1.52 3.82
N LYS A 53 5.80 1.66 5.14
CA LYS A 53 5.37 0.67 6.12
C LYS A 53 4.50 1.35 7.17
N ILE A 54 3.22 0.99 7.19
CA ILE A 54 2.23 1.54 8.12
C ILE A 54 1.73 0.42 9.00
N ASN A 55 1.85 0.60 10.31
CA ASN A 55 1.24 -0.28 11.29
C ASN A 55 0.04 0.44 11.91
N THR A 56 -1.11 -0.23 11.84
CA THR A 56 -2.32 0.11 12.60
C THR A 56 -2.51 -0.92 13.70
N ASP A 57 -3.52 -0.73 14.55
CA ASP A 57 -3.79 -1.65 15.66
C ASP A 57 -4.06 -3.09 15.17
N ASP A 58 -4.79 -3.23 14.05
CA ASP A 58 -5.22 -4.52 13.53
C ASP A 58 -4.50 -4.96 12.25
N GLU A 59 -3.82 -4.05 11.53
CA GLU A 59 -3.24 -4.36 10.22
C GLU A 59 -1.90 -3.66 9.97
N THR A 60 -1.01 -4.35 9.26
CA THR A 60 0.25 -3.80 8.75
C THR A 60 0.19 -3.74 7.23
N TYR A 61 0.55 -2.59 6.68
CA TYR A 61 0.60 -2.31 5.25
C TYR A 61 2.04 -2.03 4.84
N GLU A 62 2.57 -2.83 3.92
CA GLU A 62 3.87 -2.61 3.29
C GLU A 62 3.64 -2.34 1.81
N ILE A 63 4.04 -1.16 1.32
CA ILE A 63 3.79 -0.69 -0.04
C ILE A 63 5.09 -0.20 -0.66
N ASN A 64 5.38 -0.66 -1.87
CA ASN A 64 6.60 -0.33 -2.61
C ASN A 64 6.26 0.19 -4.01
N LYS A 65 6.68 1.40 -4.35
CA LYS A 65 6.66 1.93 -5.73
C LYS A 65 7.76 1.26 -6.54
N ILE A 66 7.40 0.70 -7.69
CA ILE A 66 8.28 -0.05 -8.61
C ILE A 66 8.60 0.78 -9.85
#